data_AF-A0A644WGG2-F1
#
_entry.id   AF-A0A644WGG2-F1
#
_cell.length_a   1.000
_cell.length_b   1.000
_cell.length_c   1.000
_cell.angle_alpha   90.00
_cell.angle_beta   90.00
_cell.angle_gamma   90.00
#
_symmetry.space_group_name_H-M   'P 1'
#
loop_
_entity.id
_entity.type
_entity.pdbx_description
1 polymer ?
#
loop_
_entity_poly.entity_id
_entity_poly.type
_entity_poly.pdbx_seq_one_letter_code
_entity_poly.pdbx_strand_id
1 'polypeptide(L)'
;MSNTIDFINKEKENIGKVYTDITYAISEISPFLDESFLKKRKYYSKLPILKEYMDMINDEEYASKNKKFSFFRKDDTISNLNKYKQNNLEAFNQFQNCSKCSCLNCIKECNFESCSGCRSNSYIKSCDKNKLNVRFHSNFILDLTNNNTGKASKYKVLATLENCDINRLYIALENIYDSNDKFILYYYPGISNDDFGEITDEEEFNLIVETYEQG
;
A
#
# COMPACT_ATOMS: atom_id res chain seq x y z
N MET A 1 -17.45 -28.66 -4.28
CA MET A 1 -18.51 -28.00 -5.09
C MET A 1 -19.18 -26.80 -4.41
N SER A 2 -20.02 -26.91 -3.36
CA SER A 2 -20.59 -25.72 -2.68
C SER A 2 -19.49 -24.79 -2.14
N ASN A 3 -18.59 -25.35 -1.34
CA ASN A 3 -17.46 -24.60 -0.77
C ASN A 3 -16.52 -23.98 -1.81
N THR A 4 -16.41 -24.57 -3.00
CA THR A 4 -15.56 -24.07 -4.09
C THR A 4 -16.18 -22.84 -4.76
N ILE A 5 -17.48 -22.90 -5.05
CA ILE A 5 -18.22 -21.77 -5.63
C ILE A 5 -18.30 -20.62 -4.63
N ASP A 6 -18.56 -20.92 -3.35
CA ASP A 6 -18.58 -19.92 -2.28
C ASP A 6 -17.22 -19.23 -2.12
N PHE A 7 -16.13 -20.01 -2.19
CA PHE A 7 -14.76 -19.47 -2.19
C PHE A 7 -14.51 -18.55 -3.39
N ILE A 8 -14.85 -18.98 -4.61
CA ILE A 8 -14.69 -18.20 -5.84
C ILE A 8 -15.46 -16.89 -5.76
N ASN A 9 -16.71 -16.92 -5.32
CA ASN A 9 -17.54 -15.72 -5.18
C ASN A 9 -16.92 -14.73 -4.20
N LYS A 10 -16.45 -15.21 -3.04
CA LYS A 10 -15.77 -14.37 -2.04
C LYS A 10 -14.47 -13.75 -2.57
N GLU A 11 -13.68 -14.50 -3.34
CA GLU A 11 -12.48 -13.94 -3.96
C GLU A 11 -12.81 -12.89 -5.02
N LYS A 12 -13.86 -13.08 -5.83
CA LYS A 12 -14.33 -12.07 -6.80
C LYS A 12 -14.83 -10.80 -6.12
N GLU A 13 -15.57 -10.92 -5.03
CA GLU A 13 -16.03 -9.76 -4.25
C GLU A 13 -14.86 -8.93 -3.70
N ASN A 14 -13.81 -9.60 -3.21
CA ASN A 14 -12.67 -8.92 -2.59
C ASN A 14 -11.63 -8.45 -3.61
N ILE A 15 -11.06 -9.37 -4.38
CA ILE A 15 -9.98 -9.09 -5.32
C ILE A 15 -10.51 -8.55 -6.65
N GLY A 16 -11.70 -8.95 -7.09
CA GLY A 16 -12.30 -8.44 -8.32
C GLY A 16 -12.57 -6.93 -8.27
N LYS A 17 -12.95 -6.39 -7.10
CA LYS A 17 -13.06 -4.94 -6.90
C LYS A 17 -11.69 -4.26 -7.08
N VAL A 18 -10.65 -4.75 -6.40
CA VAL A 18 -9.28 -4.23 -6.50
C VAL A 18 -8.76 -4.28 -7.95
N TYR A 19 -9.04 -5.37 -8.66
CA TYR A 19 -8.70 -5.52 -10.07
C TYR A 19 -9.39 -4.49 -10.95
N THR A 20 -10.69 -4.25 -10.72
CA THR A 20 -11.48 -3.26 -11.45
C THR A 20 -10.94 -1.85 -11.20
N ASP A 21 -10.74 -1.47 -9.94
CA ASP A 21 -10.22 -0.15 -9.56
C ASP A 21 -8.86 0.12 -10.24
N ILE A 22 -7.95 -0.85 -10.21
CA ILE A 22 -6.61 -0.72 -10.81
C ILE A 22 -6.66 -0.68 -12.34
N THR A 23 -7.43 -1.56 -12.98
CA THR A 23 -7.49 -1.61 -14.46
C THR A 23 -8.16 -0.37 -15.03
N TYR A 24 -9.21 0.12 -14.38
CA TYR A 24 -9.85 1.38 -14.72
C TYR A 24 -8.87 2.55 -14.59
N ALA A 25 -8.19 2.66 -13.44
CA ALA A 25 -7.15 3.66 -13.21
C ALA A 25 -6.09 3.70 -14.31
N ILE A 26 -5.56 2.52 -14.69
CA ILE A 26 -4.56 2.40 -15.76
C ILE A 26 -5.13 2.87 -17.09
N SER A 27 -6.37 2.50 -17.42
CA SER A 27 -7.02 2.92 -18.65
C SER A 27 -7.23 4.44 -18.72
N GLU A 28 -7.49 5.10 -17.58
CA GLU A 28 -7.67 6.54 -17.52
C GLU A 28 -6.35 7.30 -17.67
N ILE A 29 -5.28 6.84 -17.03
CA ILE A 29 -4.01 7.59 -17.00
C ILE A 29 -3.07 7.27 -18.15
N SER A 30 -3.16 6.07 -18.75
CA SER A 30 -2.20 5.61 -19.76
C SER A 30 -2.13 6.47 -21.04
N PRO A 31 -3.21 7.14 -21.50
CA PRO A 31 -3.12 8.06 -22.63
C PRO A 31 -2.30 9.32 -22.34
N PHE A 32 -2.07 9.64 -21.06
CA PHE A 32 -1.43 10.89 -20.62
C PHE A 32 -0.02 10.71 -20.07
N LEU A 33 0.43 9.47 -19.90
CA LEU A 33 1.70 9.15 -19.25
C LEU A 33 2.52 8.16 -20.09
N ASP A 34 3.81 8.42 -20.19
CA ASP A 34 4.71 7.47 -20.85
C ASP A 34 4.78 6.14 -20.06
N GLU A 35 5.01 5.06 -20.80
CA GLU A 35 5.12 3.72 -20.22
C GLU A 35 6.24 3.63 -19.16
N SER A 36 7.32 4.41 -19.31
CA SER A 36 8.41 4.49 -18.33
C SER A 36 7.95 5.05 -16.98
N PHE A 37 7.04 6.02 -16.97
CA PHE A 37 6.42 6.55 -15.75
C PHE A 37 5.37 5.59 -15.19
N LEU A 38 4.59 4.93 -16.04
CA LEU A 38 3.64 3.90 -15.61
C LEU A 38 4.37 2.74 -14.90
N LYS A 39 5.51 2.29 -15.42
CA LYS A 39 6.33 1.21 -14.83
C LYS A 39 6.88 1.54 -13.43
N LYS A 40 7.03 2.82 -13.08
CA LYS A 40 7.38 3.24 -11.70
C LYS A 40 6.24 3.02 -10.70
N ARG A 41 5.00 2.85 -11.17
CA ARG A 41 3.85 2.58 -10.32
C ARG A 41 3.79 1.10 -9.96
N LYS A 42 3.85 0.80 -8.67
CA LYS A 42 3.84 -0.58 -8.14
C LYS A 42 2.65 -1.41 -8.60
N TYR A 43 1.45 -0.80 -8.71
CA TYR A 43 0.27 -1.51 -9.20
C TYR A 43 0.33 -1.83 -10.70
N TYR A 44 1.02 -1.01 -11.50
CA TYR A 44 1.18 -1.23 -12.93
C TYR A 44 2.25 -2.29 -13.19
N SER A 45 3.41 -2.17 -12.55
CA SER A 45 4.51 -3.13 -12.73
C SER A 45 4.17 -4.54 -12.24
N LYS A 46 3.32 -4.66 -11.21
CA LYS A 46 2.86 -5.96 -10.71
C LYS A 46 1.59 -6.49 -11.39
N LEU A 47 0.92 -5.70 -12.24
CA LEU A 47 -0.38 -6.05 -12.86
C LEU A 47 -0.47 -7.47 -13.44
N PRO A 48 0.57 -8.05 -14.08
CA PRO A 48 0.50 -9.42 -14.59
C PRO A 48 0.09 -10.45 -13.53
N ILE A 49 0.54 -10.30 -12.28
CA ILE A 49 0.20 -11.20 -11.16
C ILE A 49 -1.31 -11.14 -10.87
N LEU A 50 -1.88 -9.94 -10.89
CA LEU A 50 -3.30 -9.75 -10.59
C LEU A 50 -4.18 -10.29 -11.73
N LYS A 51 -3.76 -10.07 -12.98
CA LYS A 51 -4.45 -10.61 -14.17
C LYS A 51 -4.46 -12.13 -14.17
N GLU A 52 -3.31 -12.76 -13.98
CA GLU A 52 -3.18 -14.21 -13.93
C GLU A 52 -4.09 -14.82 -12.85
N TYR A 53 -4.13 -14.20 -11.66
CA TYR A 53 -5.03 -14.67 -10.61
C TYR A 53 -6.52 -14.55 -10.96
N MET A 54 -6.92 -13.45 -11.62
CA MET A 54 -8.30 -13.28 -12.08
C MET A 54 -8.65 -14.28 -13.19
N ASP A 55 -7.71 -14.60 -14.08
CA ASP A 55 -7.88 -15.62 -15.12
C ASP A 55 -8.06 -17.01 -14.49
N MET A 56 -7.24 -17.37 -13.50
CA MET A 56 -7.41 -18.61 -12.73
C MET A 56 -8.79 -18.69 -12.07
N ILE A 57 -9.28 -17.60 -11.48
CA ILE A 57 -10.63 -17.57 -10.88
C ILE A 57 -11.71 -17.78 -11.94
N ASN A 58 -11.62 -17.11 -13.07
CA ASN A 58 -12.61 -17.18 -14.15
C ASN A 58 -12.66 -18.57 -14.80
N ASP A 59 -11.49 -19.20 -15.00
CA ASP A 59 -11.37 -20.56 -15.54
C ASP A 59 -12.05 -21.59 -14.62
N GLU A 60 -11.84 -21.46 -13.30
CA GLU A 60 -12.45 -22.34 -12.31
C GLU A 60 -13.97 -22.11 -12.18
N GLU A 61 -14.42 -20.85 -12.30
CA GLU A 61 -15.84 -20.53 -12.39
C GLU A 61 -16.49 -21.17 -13.63
N TYR A 62 -15.85 -21.05 -14.80
CA TYR A 62 -16.35 -21.66 -16.04
C TYR A 62 -16.40 -23.19 -15.93
N ALA A 63 -15.37 -23.82 -15.38
CA ALA A 63 -15.31 -25.26 -15.17
C ALA A 63 -16.38 -25.75 -14.18
N SER A 64 -16.62 -25.02 -13.08
CA SER A 64 -17.63 -25.38 -12.08
C SER A 64 -19.06 -25.26 -12.62
N LYS A 65 -19.32 -24.29 -13.50
CA LYS A 65 -20.62 -24.12 -14.20
C LYS A 65 -20.84 -25.16 -15.29
N ASN A 66 -19.78 -25.62 -15.96
CA ASN A 66 -19.86 -26.57 -17.07
C ASN A 66 -19.46 -27.99 -16.66
N LYS A 67 -20.43 -28.74 -16.09
CA LYS A 67 -20.26 -30.13 -15.58
C LYS A 67 -19.61 -31.13 -16.54
N LYS A 68 -19.63 -30.90 -17.86
CA LYS A 68 -18.99 -31.77 -18.88
C LYS A 68 -17.46 -31.78 -18.78
N PHE A 69 -16.83 -30.75 -18.20
CA PHE A 69 -15.37 -30.66 -18.02
C PHE A 69 -14.90 -31.09 -16.62
N SER A 70 -15.83 -31.42 -15.71
CA SER A 70 -15.56 -31.64 -14.28
C SER A 70 -15.19 -33.09 -13.91
N PHE A 71 -15.30 -34.05 -14.83
CA PHE A 71 -15.22 -35.48 -14.48
C PHE A 71 -13.80 -36.02 -14.20
N PHE A 72 -12.74 -35.23 -14.45
CA PHE A 72 -11.35 -35.67 -14.29
C PHE A 72 -10.47 -34.77 -13.39
N ARG A 73 -11.03 -33.72 -12.78
CA ARG A 73 -10.24 -32.82 -11.93
C ARG A 73 -10.27 -33.28 -10.47
N LYS A 74 -9.10 -33.51 -9.88
CA LYS A 74 -8.95 -33.47 -8.41
C LYS A 74 -9.38 -32.07 -7.95
N ASP A 75 -10.21 -31.99 -6.91
CA ASP A 75 -10.73 -30.73 -6.34
C ASP A 75 -9.61 -30.02 -5.53
N ASP A 76 -8.49 -29.74 -6.18
CA ASP A 76 -7.34 -29.01 -5.64
C ASP A 76 -7.45 -27.50 -5.96
N THR A 77 -8.57 -27.06 -6.54
CA THR A 77 -8.83 -25.67 -6.98
C THR A 77 -8.55 -24.65 -5.87
N ILE A 78 -9.15 -24.85 -4.70
CA ILE A 78 -8.97 -23.95 -3.54
C ILE A 78 -7.50 -23.93 -3.11
N SER A 79 -6.84 -25.11 -3.12
CA SER A 79 -5.42 -25.23 -2.76
C SER A 79 -4.53 -24.46 -3.74
N ASN A 80 -4.78 -24.59 -5.05
CA ASN A 80 -4.00 -23.91 -6.09
C ASN A 80 -4.18 -22.38 -6.03
N LEU A 81 -5.41 -21.90 -5.90
CA LEU A 81 -5.71 -20.46 -5.77
C LEU A 81 -5.07 -19.88 -4.50
N ASN A 82 -5.19 -20.58 -3.36
CA ASN A 82 -4.54 -20.15 -2.13
C ASN A 82 -3.02 -20.15 -2.25
N LYS A 83 -2.43 -21.20 -2.84
CA LYS A 83 -0.98 -21.28 -3.06
C LYS A 83 -0.47 -20.14 -3.94
N TYR A 84 -1.16 -19.82 -5.03
CA TYR A 84 -0.80 -18.69 -5.89
C TYR A 84 -0.83 -17.37 -5.12
N LYS A 85 -1.92 -17.13 -4.37
CA LYS A 85 -2.08 -15.91 -3.56
C LYS A 85 -1.02 -15.79 -2.47
N GLN A 86 -0.69 -16.89 -1.78
CA GLN A 86 0.36 -16.92 -0.76
C GLN A 86 1.75 -16.69 -1.35
N ASN A 87 2.06 -17.32 -2.49
CA ASN A 87 3.33 -17.09 -3.19
C ASN A 87 3.50 -15.64 -3.66
N ASN A 88 2.39 -14.92 -3.83
CA ASN A 88 2.35 -13.53 -4.30
C ASN A 88 1.80 -12.55 -3.24
N LEU A 89 1.82 -12.92 -1.95
CA LEU A 89 1.13 -12.20 -0.88
C LEU A 89 1.49 -10.71 -0.82
N GLU A 90 2.77 -10.39 -1.02
CA GLU A 90 3.24 -9.01 -1.03
C GLU A 90 2.61 -8.19 -2.17
N ALA A 91 2.46 -8.78 -3.35
CA ALA A 91 1.80 -8.12 -4.49
C ALA A 91 0.32 -7.87 -4.19
N PHE A 92 -0.39 -8.86 -3.62
CA PHE A 92 -1.79 -8.71 -3.24
C PHE A 92 -2.01 -7.63 -2.18
N ASN A 93 -1.16 -7.59 -1.16
CA ASN A 93 -1.19 -6.53 -0.16
C ASN A 93 -0.91 -5.17 -0.80
N GLN A 94 0.04 -5.10 -1.74
CA GLN A 94 0.32 -3.86 -2.47
C GLN A 94 -0.88 -3.42 -3.31
N PHE A 95 -1.60 -4.32 -3.98
CA PHE A 95 -2.79 -3.97 -4.76
C PHE A 95 -3.90 -3.40 -3.90
N GLN A 96 -4.18 -4.01 -2.74
CA GLN A 96 -5.18 -3.51 -1.79
C GLN A 96 -4.88 -2.10 -1.27
N ASN A 97 -3.60 -1.79 -1.11
CA ASN A 97 -3.14 -0.47 -0.70
C ASN A 97 -3.20 0.52 -1.87
N CYS A 98 -2.75 0.11 -3.06
CA CYS A 98 -2.79 0.94 -4.26
C CYS A 98 -4.21 1.32 -4.68
N SER A 99 -5.20 0.41 -4.55
CA SER A 99 -6.59 0.71 -4.92
C SER A 99 -7.24 1.79 -4.03
N LYS A 100 -6.64 2.08 -2.87
CA LYS A 100 -7.08 3.13 -1.93
C LYS A 100 -6.20 4.38 -2.00
N CYS A 101 -5.18 4.37 -2.86
CA CYS A 101 -4.14 5.38 -2.89
C CYS A 101 -4.61 6.64 -3.59
N SER A 102 -4.38 7.81 -2.99
CA SER A 102 -4.65 9.12 -3.61
C SER A 102 -3.90 9.33 -4.93
N CYS A 103 -2.80 8.59 -5.16
CA CYS A 103 -2.04 8.66 -6.40
C CYS A 103 -2.55 7.74 -7.53
N LEU A 104 -3.56 6.89 -7.29
CA LEU A 104 -4.00 5.85 -8.23
C LEU A 104 -4.30 6.41 -9.64
N ASN A 105 -5.04 7.52 -9.72
CA ASN A 105 -5.42 8.17 -10.98
C ASN A 105 -4.67 9.48 -11.24
N CYS A 106 -3.56 9.72 -10.53
CA CYS A 106 -2.81 10.97 -10.70
C CYS A 106 -2.12 10.97 -12.07
N ILE A 107 -2.18 12.06 -12.83
CA ILE A 107 -1.41 12.27 -14.08
C ILE A 107 -0.35 13.36 -13.96
N LYS A 108 -0.27 14.01 -12.79
CA LYS A 108 0.67 15.11 -12.55
C LYS A 108 2.10 14.56 -12.47
N GLU A 109 3.06 15.30 -13.02
CA GLU A 109 4.47 15.10 -12.69
C GLU A 109 4.66 15.30 -11.18
N CYS A 110 5.38 14.37 -10.55
CA CYS A 110 5.40 14.27 -9.10
C CYS A 110 6.78 14.63 -8.54
N ASN A 111 6.81 15.65 -7.69
CA ASN A 111 8.01 16.09 -6.98
C ASN A 111 8.22 15.33 -5.67
N PHE A 112 7.27 14.46 -5.31
CA PHE A 112 7.34 13.61 -4.14
C PHE A 112 7.97 12.26 -4.49
N GLU A 113 8.51 11.56 -3.49
CA GLU A 113 8.92 10.15 -3.60
C GLU A 113 7.77 9.22 -4.03
N SER A 114 6.52 9.62 -3.78
CA SER A 114 5.32 9.02 -4.37
C SER A 114 5.25 7.48 -4.21
N CYS A 115 5.07 6.76 -5.32
CA CYS A 115 4.98 5.31 -5.34
C CYS A 115 6.32 4.63 -5.04
N SER A 116 7.45 5.27 -5.36
CA SER A 116 8.80 4.76 -5.08
C SER A 116 9.06 4.67 -3.59
N GLY A 117 8.63 5.70 -2.83
CA GLY A 117 8.79 5.73 -1.38
C GLY A 117 7.82 4.84 -0.59
N CYS A 118 6.73 4.33 -1.19
CA CYS A 118 5.79 3.47 -0.48
C CYS A 118 6.46 2.15 -0.07
N ARG A 119 6.52 1.82 1.22
CA ARG A 119 6.90 0.47 1.69
C ARG A 119 5.78 -0.53 1.47
N SER A 120 6.07 -1.82 1.57
CA SER A 120 5.04 -2.87 1.60
C SER A 120 4.08 -2.57 2.76
N ASN A 121 2.78 -2.73 2.54
CA ASN A 121 1.73 -2.36 3.51
C ASN A 121 1.61 -0.85 3.80
N SER A 122 1.90 0.00 2.81
CA SER A 122 1.66 1.45 2.88
C SER A 122 0.98 1.98 1.61
N TYR A 123 0.33 3.13 1.75
CA TYR A 123 -0.25 3.88 0.63
C TYR A 123 -0.27 5.38 0.94
N ILE A 124 -0.25 6.20 -0.12
CA ILE A 124 -0.50 7.64 0.01
C ILE A 124 -1.99 7.82 0.27
N LYS A 125 -2.32 8.20 1.49
CA LYS A 125 -3.68 8.42 1.95
C LYS A 125 -4.20 9.76 1.43
N SER A 126 -3.42 10.83 1.56
CA SER A 126 -3.73 12.17 1.07
C SER A 126 -2.52 12.80 0.36
N CYS A 127 -2.78 13.66 -0.62
CA CYS A 127 -1.77 14.40 -1.37
C CYS A 127 -2.40 15.65 -1.98
N ASP A 128 -1.86 16.82 -1.66
CA ASP A 128 -2.32 18.10 -2.22
C ASP A 128 -1.80 18.33 -3.66
N LYS A 129 -0.96 17.39 -4.14
CA LYS A 129 -0.29 17.40 -5.45
C LYS A 129 0.68 18.58 -5.61
N ASN A 130 0.98 19.31 -4.55
CA ASN A 130 1.79 20.52 -4.56
C ASN A 130 2.91 20.45 -3.53
N LYS A 131 2.58 20.57 -2.24
CA LYS A 131 3.54 20.74 -1.15
C LYS A 131 3.60 19.53 -0.23
N LEU A 132 2.45 18.94 0.12
CA LEU A 132 2.33 17.90 1.14
C LEU A 132 1.71 16.59 0.65
N ASN A 133 2.29 15.48 1.09
CA ASN A 133 1.63 14.17 1.05
C ASN A 133 1.67 13.47 2.40
N VAL A 134 0.72 12.57 2.61
CA VAL A 134 0.66 11.71 3.80
C VAL A 134 0.56 10.26 3.36
N ARG A 135 1.52 9.46 3.83
CA ARG A 135 1.56 8.01 3.63
C ARG A 135 1.24 7.30 4.92
N PHE A 136 0.24 6.43 4.92
CA PHE A 136 -0.10 5.61 6.07
C PHE A 136 0.58 4.25 5.99
N HIS A 137 0.94 3.70 7.15
CA HIS A 137 1.59 2.39 7.28
C HIS A 137 0.74 1.49 8.19
N SER A 138 0.53 0.23 7.80
CA SER A 138 -0.24 -0.71 8.63
C SER A 138 0.62 -1.69 9.41
N ASN A 139 1.86 -1.93 8.99
CA ASN A 139 2.77 -2.88 9.65
C ASN A 139 4.23 -2.41 9.56
N PHE A 140 4.52 -1.26 10.17
CA PHE A 140 5.87 -0.74 10.29
C PHE A 140 6.12 -0.38 11.76
N ILE A 141 7.12 -1.05 12.35
CA ILE A 141 7.54 -0.87 13.74
C ILE A 141 8.99 -0.40 13.75
N LEU A 142 9.27 0.56 14.62
CA LEU A 142 10.62 1.08 14.90
C LEU A 142 10.99 0.81 16.36
N ASP A 143 12.25 0.48 16.58
CA ASP A 143 12.85 0.45 17.91
C ASP A 143 13.60 1.78 18.10
N LEU A 144 13.13 2.62 19.03
CA LEU A 144 13.74 3.92 19.34
C LEU A 144 14.32 3.91 20.75
N THR A 145 15.52 4.45 20.89
CA THR A 145 16.17 4.65 22.20
C THR A 145 16.18 6.13 22.52
N ASN A 146 15.63 6.50 23.67
CA ASN A 146 15.68 7.88 24.14
C ASN A 146 17.11 8.22 24.57
N ASN A 147 17.74 9.20 23.90
CA ASN A 147 19.13 9.56 24.13
C ASN A 147 19.41 10.10 25.55
N ASN A 148 18.41 10.71 26.20
CA ASN A 148 18.57 11.28 27.54
C ASN A 148 18.47 10.21 28.65
N THR A 149 17.68 9.16 28.45
CA THR A 149 17.40 8.14 29.48
C THR A 149 18.00 6.77 29.18
N GLY A 150 18.45 6.54 27.94
CA GLY A 150 18.91 5.24 27.45
C GLY A 150 17.82 4.18 27.32
N LYS A 151 16.55 4.53 27.53
CA LYS A 151 15.43 3.58 27.46
C LYS A 151 15.03 3.33 26.02
N ALA A 152 15.05 2.06 25.63
CA ALA A 152 14.49 1.61 24.35
C ALA A 152 12.98 1.37 24.47
N SER A 153 12.24 1.68 23.41
CA SER A 153 10.80 1.41 23.30
C SER A 153 10.44 1.12 21.84
N LYS A 154 9.29 0.48 21.65
CA LYS A 154 8.79 0.10 20.33
C LYS A 154 7.65 0.99 19.92
N TYR A 155 7.74 1.52 18.71
CA TYR A 155 6.76 2.43 18.15
C TYR A 155 6.19 1.87 16.87
N LYS A 156 4.87 1.93 16.74
CA LYS A 156 4.21 1.77 15.46
C LYS A 156 4.35 3.07 14.68
N VAL A 157 4.77 2.97 13.43
CA VAL A 157 4.73 4.07 12.49
C VAL A 157 3.31 4.18 11.95
N LEU A 158 2.62 5.28 12.28
CA LEU A 158 1.27 5.55 11.82
C LEU A 158 1.29 6.13 10.41
N ALA A 159 2.12 7.14 10.20
CA ALA A 159 2.27 7.82 8.93
C ALA A 159 3.69 8.35 8.71
N THR A 160 4.05 8.55 7.44
CA THR A 160 5.16 9.41 7.03
C THR A 160 4.60 10.56 6.19
N LEU A 161 5.03 11.78 6.47
CA LEU A 161 4.64 12.97 5.74
C LEU A 161 5.83 13.50 4.95
N GLU A 162 5.57 14.07 3.79
CA GLU A 162 6.60 14.66 2.93
C GLU A 162 6.20 16.09 2.57
N ASN A 163 7.11 17.03 2.83
CA ASN A 163 7.03 18.39 2.36
C ASN A 163 8.09 18.61 1.28
N CYS A 164 7.68 18.57 0.01
CA CYS A 164 8.62 18.60 -1.11
C CYS A 164 9.16 20.02 -1.40
N ASP A 165 8.49 21.09 -0.94
CA ASP A 165 8.98 22.47 -1.10
C ASP A 165 10.29 22.70 -0.34
N ILE A 166 10.46 22.05 0.82
CA ILE A 166 11.64 22.18 1.68
C ILE A 166 12.43 20.87 1.79
N ASN A 167 12.08 19.87 0.99
CA ASN A 167 12.69 18.54 0.96
C ASN A 167 12.81 17.90 2.37
N ARG A 168 11.69 17.88 3.12
CA ARG A 168 11.64 17.30 4.48
C ARG A 168 10.66 16.16 4.58
N LEU A 169 11.02 15.19 5.41
CA LEU A 169 10.18 14.07 5.80
C LEU A 169 9.91 14.10 7.30
N TYR A 170 8.72 13.65 7.66
CA TYR A 170 8.26 13.54 9.04
C TYR A 170 7.70 12.15 9.26
N ILE A 171 7.69 11.72 10.51
CA ILE A 171 7.16 10.42 10.90
C ILE A 171 6.29 10.55 12.14
N ALA A 172 5.06 10.06 12.05
CA ALA A 172 4.10 9.99 13.14
C ALA A 172 4.17 8.60 13.79
N LEU A 173 4.36 8.59 15.11
CA LEU A 173 4.67 7.41 15.91
C LEU A 173 3.71 7.27 17.07
N GLU A 174 3.40 6.03 17.44
CA GLU A 174 2.64 5.68 18.64
C GLU A 174 3.31 4.51 19.36
N ASN A 175 3.56 4.65 20.65
CA ASN A 175 4.17 3.60 21.45
C ASN A 175 3.24 2.38 21.50
N ILE A 176 3.79 1.20 21.28
CA ILE A 176 3.01 -0.06 21.27
C ILE A 176 2.44 -0.39 22.65
N TYR A 177 3.06 0.11 23.72
CA TYR A 177 2.67 -0.16 25.11
C TYR A 177 1.89 0.98 25.77
N ASP A 178 1.92 2.20 25.20
CA ASP A 178 1.19 3.36 25.71
C ASP A 178 0.66 4.22 24.54
N SER A 179 -0.64 4.13 24.24
CA SER A 179 -1.22 4.88 23.13
C SER A 179 -1.31 6.39 23.39
N ASN A 180 -0.98 6.89 24.58
CA ASN A 180 -0.86 8.33 24.84
C ASN A 180 0.54 8.85 24.50
N ASP A 181 1.51 7.95 24.35
CA ASP A 181 2.89 8.27 24.01
C ASP A 181 3.04 8.32 22.48
N LYS A 182 2.77 9.51 21.92
CA LYS A 182 2.81 9.78 20.47
C LYS A 182 3.79 10.89 20.15
N PHE A 183 4.47 10.74 19.02
CA PHE A 183 5.45 11.71 18.54
C PHE A 183 5.27 11.99 17.06
N ILE A 184 5.61 13.21 16.67
CA ILE A 184 5.97 13.53 15.30
C ILE A 184 7.41 14.02 15.31
N LEU A 185 8.26 13.37 14.51
CA LEU A 185 9.68 13.66 14.41
C LEU A 185 10.07 13.98 12.98
N TYR A 186 11.16 14.73 12.80
CA TYR A 186 11.89 14.70 11.55
C TYR A 186 12.35 13.28 11.26
N TYR A 187 12.26 12.88 9.99
CA TYR A 187 12.64 11.56 9.53
C TYR A 187 13.72 11.65 8.46
N TYR A 188 14.86 11.02 8.71
CA TYR A 188 15.98 10.97 7.79
C TYR A 188 16.23 9.50 7.40
N PRO A 189 15.57 8.99 6.34
CA PRO A 189 15.76 7.61 5.92
C PRO A 189 17.20 7.40 5.43
N GLY A 190 17.88 6.39 5.98
CA GLY A 190 19.26 6.06 5.60
C GLY A 190 19.36 4.71 4.90
N ILE A 191 20.52 4.43 4.30
CA ILE A 191 20.77 3.17 3.59
C ILE A 191 20.84 1.99 4.56
N SER A 192 21.46 2.20 5.73
CA SER A 192 21.67 1.16 6.74
C SER A 192 20.79 1.35 7.98
N ASN A 193 20.67 2.59 8.45
CA ASN A 193 19.86 2.96 9.60
C ASN A 193 19.15 4.27 9.31
N ASP A 194 17.94 4.40 9.84
CA ASP A 194 17.17 5.64 9.83
C ASP A 194 17.60 6.53 11.00
N ASP A 195 17.53 7.85 10.81
CA ASP A 195 17.80 8.84 11.86
C ASP A 195 16.58 9.76 12.08
N PHE A 196 16.49 10.35 13.27
CA PHE A 196 15.32 11.08 13.73
C PHE A 196 15.71 12.35 14.50
N GLY A 197 14.92 13.42 14.33
CA GLY A 197 15.15 14.68 15.02
C GLY A 197 13.87 15.27 15.61
N GLU A 198 14.01 16.02 16.70
CA GLU A 198 12.90 16.80 17.26
C GLU A 198 12.57 17.98 16.34
N ILE A 199 11.28 18.26 16.20
CA ILE A 199 10.79 19.44 15.47
C ILE A 199 10.78 20.61 16.45
N THR A 200 11.63 21.60 16.22
CA THR A 200 11.79 22.76 17.12
C THR A 200 10.99 23.98 16.68
N ASP A 201 10.52 24.01 15.43
CA ASP A 201 9.68 25.08 14.89
C ASP A 201 8.20 24.77 15.12
N GLU A 202 7.51 25.65 15.85
CA GLU A 202 6.12 25.43 16.27
C GLU A 202 5.13 25.53 15.10
N GLU A 203 5.35 26.45 14.15
CA GLU A 203 4.48 26.60 12.98
C GLU A 203 4.56 25.38 12.08
N GLU A 204 5.77 24.87 11.85
CA GLU A 204 6.02 23.64 11.12
C GLU A 204 5.40 22.44 11.82
N PHE A 205 5.59 22.31 13.14
CA PHE A 205 4.97 21.22 13.91
C PHE A 205 3.45 21.23 13.76
N ASN A 206 2.81 22.38 13.94
CA ASN A 206 1.36 22.54 13.82
C ASN A 206 0.87 22.18 12.41
N LEU A 207 1.56 22.66 11.36
CA LEU A 207 1.23 22.32 9.98
C LEU A 207 1.24 20.79 9.75
N ILE A 208 2.27 20.10 10.25
CA ILE A 208 2.42 18.66 10.06
C ILE A 208 1.38 17.87 10.87
N VAL A 209 1.05 18.30 12.09
CA VAL A 209 -0.04 17.72 12.90
C VAL A 209 -1.38 17.87 12.16
N GLU A 210 -1.73 19.09 11.75
CA GLU A 210 -2.98 19.35 11.03
C GLU A 210 -3.09 18.52 9.74
N THR A 211 -1.99 18.43 9.00
CA THR A 211 -1.92 17.64 7.76
C THR A 211 -2.12 16.15 8.03
N TYR A 212 -1.55 15.64 9.12
CA TYR A 212 -1.74 14.25 9.53
C TYR A 212 -3.19 13.96 9.95
N GLU A 213 -3.81 14.85 10.73
CA GLU A 213 -5.18 14.66 11.24
C GLU A 213 -6.25 14.78 10.16
N GLN A 214 -6.03 15.63 9.14
CA GLN A 214 -6.92 15.78 7.99
C GLN A 214 -6.72 14.70 6.92
N GLY A 215 -5.65 13.90 7.03
CA GLY A 215 -5.22 12.90 6.06
C GLY A 215 -6.12 11.68 5.92
#